data_AF-A0A7Y6UC45-F1
#
_entry.id   AF-A0A7Y6UC45-F1
#
_cell.length_a   1.000
_cell.length_b   1.000
_cell.length_c   1.000
_cell.angle_alpha   90.00
_cell.angle_beta   90.00
_cell.angle_gamma   90.00
#
_symmetry.space_group_name_H-M   'P 1'
#
loop_
_entity.id
_entity.type
_entity.pdbx_description
1 polymer ?
#
loop_
_entity_poly.entity_id
_entity_poly.type
_entity_poly.pdbx_seq_one_letter_code
_entity_poly.pdbx_strand_id
1 'polypeptide(L)'
;EAKAEGICHPILLGNDEAIGKLAEEMDLSLEGIEIVNLRHPDESERRERYSRILAEKRAREGFTYEEANDKMFERNYFGMMMVETGDADAFITGLYTRYSNT
;
A
#
# COMPACT_ATOMS: atom_id res chain seq x y z
N GLU A 1 -5.56 -7.74 17.10
CA GLU A 1 -6.08 -9.12 17.17
C GLU A 1 -5.41 -10.04 16.15
N ALA A 2 -5.59 -9.84 14.83
CA ALA A 2 -5.03 -10.73 13.80
C ALA A 2 -3.54 -11.10 13.98
N LYS A 3 -2.69 -10.11 14.32
CA LYS A 3 -1.28 -10.36 14.65
C LYS A 3 -1.10 -11.19 15.92
N ALA A 4 -1.79 -10.82 17.00
CA ALA A 4 -1.68 -11.46 18.31
C ALA A 4 -2.16 -12.92 18.28
N GLU A 5 -3.14 -13.23 17.42
CA GLU A 5 -3.65 -14.57 17.17
C GLU A 5 -2.78 -15.37 16.18
N GLY A 6 -1.74 -14.76 15.60
CA GLY A 6 -0.85 -15.41 14.64
C GLY A 6 -1.50 -15.70 13.28
N ILE A 7 -2.56 -14.97 12.92
CA ILE A 7 -3.28 -15.14 11.65
C ILE A 7 -2.47 -14.58 10.47
N CYS A 8 -1.84 -13.41 10.65
CA CYS A 8 -1.02 -12.79 9.62
C CYS A 8 0.01 -11.81 10.20
N HIS A 9 0.90 -11.33 9.33
CA HIS A 9 1.79 -10.20 9.58
C HIS A 9 1.19 -8.96 8.92
N PRO A 10 0.44 -8.12 9.67
CA PRO A 10 -0.26 -6.98 9.07
C PRO A 10 0.72 -5.88 8.67
N ILE A 11 0.47 -5.31 7.49
CA ILE A 11 1.13 -4.10 6.98
C ILE A 11 0.07 -3.01 6.82
N LEU A 12 0.26 -1.86 7.47
CA LEU A 12 -0.61 -0.70 7.34
C LEU A 12 -0.06 0.28 6.31
N LEU A 13 -0.90 0.67 5.34
CA LEU A 13 -0.52 1.63 4.29
C LEU A 13 -1.07 3.03 4.57
N GLY A 14 -0.20 3.98 4.90
CA GLY A 14 -0.63 5.36 5.13
C GLY A 14 0.43 6.23 5.81
N ASN A 15 0.02 7.45 6.15
CA ASN A 15 0.88 8.36 6.89
C ASN A 15 1.08 7.82 8.31
N ASP A 16 2.33 7.60 8.67
CA ASP A 16 2.81 7.01 9.91
C ASP A 16 2.43 7.84 11.13
N GLU A 17 2.59 9.16 11.08
CA GLU A 17 2.16 10.06 12.16
C GLU A 17 0.65 9.98 12.43
N ALA A 18 -0.17 10.00 11.37
CA ALA A 18 -1.62 9.93 11.47
C ALA A 18 -2.11 8.57 11.98
N ILE A 19 -1.46 7.47 11.54
CA ILE A 19 -1.75 6.12 12.01
C ILE A 19 -1.37 6.00 13.49
N GLY A 20 -0.19 6.48 13.88
CA GLY A 20 0.27 6.47 15.26
C GLY A 20 -0.67 7.25 16.18
N LYS A 21 -1.04 8.47 15.80
CA LYS A 21 -1.98 9.29 16.55
C LYS A 21 -3.35 8.61 16.70
N LEU A 22 -3.89 8.04 15.63
CA LEU A 22 -5.19 7.35 15.70
C LEU A 22 -5.11 6.11 16.60
N ALA A 23 -4.00 5.38 16.57
CA ALA A 23 -3.80 4.24 17.45
C ALA A 23 -3.73 4.65 18.93
N GLU A 24 -3.03 5.75 19.24
CA GLU A 24 -3.01 6.34 20.60
C GLU A 24 -4.42 6.77 21.04
N GLU A 25 -5.17 7.46 20.18
CA GLU A 25 -6.55 7.88 20.46
C GLU A 25 -7.49 6.69 20.74
N MET A 26 -7.21 5.53 20.15
CA MET A 26 -8.00 4.30 20.28
C MET A 26 -7.44 3.31 21.31
N ASP A 27 -6.38 3.66 22.05
CA ASP A 27 -5.66 2.77 22.99
C ASP A 27 -5.22 1.43 22.33
N LEU A 28 -4.77 1.50 21.08
CA LEU A 28 -4.30 0.36 20.30
C LEU A 28 -2.77 0.33 20.23
N SER A 29 -2.18 -0.82 20.58
CA SER A 29 -0.75 -1.05 20.33
C SER A 29 -0.50 -1.46 18.88
N LEU A 30 0.42 -0.75 18.22
CA LEU A 30 0.95 -1.09 16.90
C LEU A 30 2.28 -1.85 16.96
N GLU A 31 2.66 -2.38 18.13
CA GLU A 31 3.96 -3.02 18.32
C GLU A 31 4.19 -4.14 17.30
N GLY A 32 5.25 -3.98 16.50
CA GLY A 32 5.66 -4.86 15.39
C GLY A 32 4.62 -5.06 14.30
N ILE A 33 3.68 -4.13 14.13
CA ILE A 33 2.91 -3.98 12.90
C ILE A 33 3.76 -3.12 11.97
N GLU A 34 3.97 -3.57 10.73
CA GLU A 34 4.69 -2.77 9.76
C GLU A 34 3.80 -1.63 9.27
N ILE A 35 4.36 -0.42 9.20
CA ILE A 35 3.68 0.75 8.64
C ILE A 35 4.49 1.23 7.45
N VAL A 36 3.87 1.23 6.28
CA VAL A 36 4.48 1.73 5.04
C VAL A 36 3.76 3.01 4.63
N ASN A 37 4.51 4.12 4.69
CA ASN A 37 4.06 5.38 4.14
C ASN A 37 4.52 5.50 2.69
N LEU A 38 3.65 5.11 1.77
CA LEU A 38 3.90 5.17 0.31
C LEU A 38 4.28 6.56 -0.21
N ARG A 39 4.08 7.64 0.56
CA ARG A 39 4.46 9.02 0.18
C ARG A 39 5.80 9.44 0.76
N HIS A 40 6.37 8.65 1.68
CA HIS A 40 7.66 8.94 2.28
C HIS A 40 8.77 8.83 1.21
N PRO A 41 9.84 9.65 1.30
CA PRO A 41 10.98 9.56 0.38
C PRO A 41 11.63 8.16 0.32
N ASP A 42 11.60 7.42 1.41
CA ASP A 42 12.20 6.07 1.49
C ASP A 42 11.52 5.06 0.55
N GLU A 43 10.26 5.32 0.18
CA GLU A 43 9.51 4.48 -0.75
C GLU A 43 9.76 4.82 -2.23
N SER A 44 10.67 5.76 -2.54
CA SER A 44 10.92 6.19 -3.92
C SER A 44 11.38 5.05 -4.84
N GLU A 45 12.25 4.17 -4.35
CA GLU A 45 12.75 3.04 -5.13
C GLU A 45 11.64 2.00 -5.38
N ARG A 46 10.83 1.70 -4.36
CA ARG A 46 9.65 0.82 -4.50
C ARG A 46 8.64 1.40 -5.47
N ARG A 47 8.33 2.71 -5.37
CA ARG A 47 7.46 3.41 -6.34
C ARG A 47 7.99 3.29 -7.76
N GLU A 48 9.27 3.58 -7.99
CA GLU A 48 9.86 3.48 -9.33
C GLU A 48 9.79 2.04 -9.89
N ARG A 49 10.16 1.04 -9.08
CA ARG A 49 10.07 -0.39 -9.44
C ARG A 49 8.64 -0.77 -9.81
N TYR A 50 7.66 -0.43 -8.97
CA TYR A 50 6.26 -0.76 -9.21
C TYR A 50 5.72 -0.07 -10.46
N SER A 51 6.11 1.18 -10.69
CA SER A 51 5.68 1.97 -11.85
C SER A 51 6.13 1.36 -13.16
N ARG A 52 7.39 0.89 -13.23
CA ARG A 52 7.90 0.20 -14.42
C ARG A 52 7.12 -1.08 -14.70
N ILE A 53 6.89 -1.90 -13.68
CA ILE A 53 6.14 -3.16 -13.81
C ILE A 53 4.70 -2.89 -14.27
N LEU A 54 4.03 -1.90 -13.66
CA LEU A 54 2.66 -1.54 -14.02
C LEU A 54 2.55 -1.00 -15.45
N ALA A 55 3.46 -0.10 -15.84
CA ALA A 55 3.49 0.47 -17.19
C ALA A 55 3.73 -0.63 -18.26
N GLU A 56 4.69 -1.54 -18.03
CA GLU A 56 4.95 -2.66 -18.92
C GLU A 56 3.73 -3.59 -19.04
N LYS A 57 3.09 -3.92 -17.92
CA LYS A 57 1.93 -4.81 -17.88
C LYS A 57 0.71 -4.21 -18.59
N ARG A 58 0.51 -2.89 -18.46
CA ARG A 58 -0.62 -2.15 -19.07
C ARG A 58 -0.26 -1.41 -20.36
N ALA A 59 0.90 -1.66 -20.94
CA ALA A 59 1.36 -0.97 -22.15
C ALA A 59 0.36 -1.08 -23.32
N ARG A 60 -0.36 -2.20 -23.43
CA ARG A 60 -1.40 -2.42 -24.47
C ARG A 60 -2.65 -1.55 -24.28
N GLU A 61 -2.88 -1.07 -23.06
CA GLU A 61 -3.94 -0.14 -22.70
C GLU A 61 -3.49 1.32 -22.79
N GLY A 62 -2.23 1.56 -23.20
CA GLY A 62 -1.66 2.90 -23.38
C GLY A 62 -1.03 3.51 -22.14
N PHE A 63 -0.90 2.76 -21.04
CA PHE A 63 -0.31 3.26 -19.79
C PHE A 63 1.15 3.68 -19.98
N THR A 64 1.47 4.92 -19.62
CA THR A 64 2.87 5.39 -19.60
C THR A 64 3.53 5.16 -18.24
N TYR A 65 4.86 5.28 -18.21
CA TYR A 65 5.61 5.24 -16.95
C TYR A 65 5.20 6.39 -16.01
N GLU A 66 5.02 7.60 -16.53
CA GLU A 66 4.61 8.76 -15.73
C GLU A 66 3.25 8.54 -15.08
N GLU A 67 2.27 8.04 -15.84
CA GLU A 67 0.94 7.72 -15.31
C GLU A 67 1.03 6.62 -14.24
N ALA A 68 1.81 5.57 -14.49
CA ALA A 68 2.02 4.50 -13.51
C ALA A 68 2.70 5.02 -12.23
N ASN A 69 3.65 5.95 -12.35
CA ASN A 69 4.33 6.57 -11.23
C ASN A 69 3.41 7.47 -10.40
N ASP A 70 2.53 8.23 -11.03
CA ASP A 70 1.50 8.99 -10.32
C ASP A 70 0.56 8.05 -9.54
N LYS A 71 0.20 6.90 -10.12
CA LYS A 71 -0.60 5.87 -9.44
C LYS A 71 0.07 5.29 -8.20
N MET A 72 1.40 5.26 -8.12
CA MET A 72 2.09 4.75 -6.93
C MET A 72 1.92 5.65 -5.69
N PHE A 73 1.34 6.83 -5.83
CA PHE A 73 0.93 7.68 -4.70
C PHE A 73 -0.51 7.39 -4.21
N GLU A 74 -1.21 6.45 -4.85
CA GLU A 74 -2.54 6.00 -4.45
C GLU A 74 -2.44 4.67 -3.67
N ARG A 75 -3.06 4.61 -2.49
CA ARG A 75 -2.99 3.44 -1.58
C ARG A 75 -3.35 2.13 -2.24
N ASN A 76 -4.42 2.12 -3.04
CA ASN A 76 -4.88 0.89 -3.69
C ASN A 76 -3.89 0.41 -4.74
N TYR A 77 -3.37 1.30 -5.60
CA TYR A 77 -2.38 0.92 -6.61
C TYR A 77 -1.08 0.45 -5.96
N PHE A 78 -0.58 1.17 -4.96
CA PHE A 78 0.63 0.75 -4.24
C PHE A 78 0.43 -0.59 -3.54
N GLY A 79 -0.67 -0.78 -2.81
CA GLY A 79 -0.98 -2.03 -2.12
C GLY A 79 -1.20 -3.22 -3.06
N MET A 80 -1.86 -3.00 -4.20
CA MET A 80 -1.97 -4.03 -5.24
C MET A 80 -0.61 -4.39 -5.83
N MET A 81 0.26 -3.41 -6.05
CA MET A 81 1.60 -3.67 -6.55
C MET A 81 2.46 -4.40 -5.53
N MET A 82 2.33 -4.13 -4.23
CA MET A 82 3.00 -4.93 -3.20
C MET A 82 2.64 -6.41 -3.31
N VAL A 83 1.38 -6.73 -3.58
CA VAL A 83 0.95 -8.13 -3.79
C VAL A 83 1.53 -8.69 -5.10
N GLU A 84 1.44 -7.95 -6.19
CA GLU A 84 1.98 -8.35 -7.49
C GLU A 84 3.49 -8.65 -7.44
N THR A 85 4.25 -7.89 -6.64
CA THR A 85 5.70 -8.01 -6.53
C THR A 85 6.19 -8.93 -5.41
N GLY A 86 5.28 -9.52 -4.64
CA GLY A 86 5.58 -10.41 -3.51
C GLY A 86 6.05 -9.70 -2.24
N ASP A 87 5.85 -8.37 -2.16
CA ASP A 87 6.10 -7.59 -0.94
C ASP A 87 4.95 -7.72 0.09
N ALA A 88 3.81 -8.28 -0.33
CA ALA A 88 2.72 -8.75 0.54
C ALA A 88 2.02 -9.97 -0.09
N ASP A 89 1.42 -10.85 0.73
CA ASP A 89 0.69 -12.03 0.22
C ASP A 89 -0.77 -11.71 -0.16
N ALA A 90 -1.36 -10.72 0.50
CA ALA A 90 -2.74 -10.32 0.29
C ALA A 90 -2.94 -8.83 0.59
N PHE A 91 -3.88 -8.21 -0.10
CA PHE A 91 -4.27 -6.82 0.12
C PHE A 91 -5.77 -6.74 0.37
N ILE A 92 -6.15 -6.14 1.51
CA ILE A 92 -7.55 -5.95 1.90
C ILE A 92 -7.86 -4.46 1.80
N THR A 93 -8.82 -4.12 0.94
CA THR A 93 -9.33 -2.75 0.74
C THR A 93 -10.86 -2.73 0.77
N GLY A 94 -11.49 -1.57 0.55
CA GLY A 94 -12.95 -1.47 0.34
C GLY A 94 -13.77 -0.94 1.52
N LEU A 95 -13.16 -0.57 2.65
CA LEU A 95 -13.88 0.12 3.74
C LEU A 95 -14.29 1.56 3.36
N TYR A 96 -13.50 2.23 2.51
CA TYR A 96 -13.70 3.64 2.14
C TYR A 96 -13.66 3.91 0.62
N THR A 97 -13.40 2.88 -0.19
CA THR A 97 -13.39 2.98 -1.67
C THR A 97 -14.61 2.26 -2.21
N ARG A 98 -15.41 2.92 -3.06
CA ARG A 98 -16.47 2.22 -3.79
C ARG A 98 -15.84 1.12 -4.65
N TYR A 99 -16.40 -0.07 -4.63
CA TYR A 99 -15.98 -1.19 -5.48
C TYR A 99 -15.86 -0.80 -6.96
N SER A 100 -16.67 0.16 -7.45
CA SER A 100 -16.59 0.67 -8.82
C SER A 100 -15.31 1.43 -9.17
N ASN A 101 -14.54 1.86 -8.16
CA ASN A 101 -13.33 2.68 -8.29
C ASN A 101 -12.06 1.90 -7.91
N THR A 102 -12.17 0.58 -7.70
CA THR A 102 -11.05 -0.33 -7.48
C THR A 102 -10.87 -1.17 -8.73
#